data_AF-A0A6J4PUS4-F1
#
_entry.id   AF-A0A6J4PUS4-F1
#
_cell.length_a   1.000
_cell.length_b   1.000
_cell.length_c   1.000
_cell.angle_alpha   90.00
_cell.angle_beta   90.00
_cell.angle_gamma   90.00
#
_symmetry.space_group_name_H-M   'P 1'
#
loop_
_entity.id
_entity.type
_entity.pdbx_description
1 polymer ?
#
loop_
_entity_poly.entity_id
_entity_poly.type
_entity_poly.pdbx_seq_one_letter_code
_entity_poly.pdbx_strand_id
1 'polypeptide(L)'
;MPSTRPAAFGKERSLKVPSRGRLISLMTYIINRQAPIVVILLSVFVLAGCSGVFGETPREQADQAISSANESISEHNRLFDEARSTYAAVKEKIEAGDDPSKERENITEAKNTLEEARQDLQDAKESLESVRDLDVEPSVKEYAGLLSEAMDDQLAAEAKEIEFYVILEEDPALENNREEALDLLSEVGNGYENAEETYAKAQNLADSHPELIEES
;
A
#
# COMPACT_ATOMS: atom_id res chain seq x y z
N MET A 1 -26.70 -44.16 17.03
CA MET A 1 -27.41 -43.69 15.81
C MET A 1 -28.83 -43.33 16.21
N PRO A 2 -29.51 -42.31 15.64
CA PRO A 2 -29.12 -41.25 14.68
C PRO A 2 -28.82 -39.91 15.42
N SER A 3 -28.04 -38.93 14.98
CA SER A 3 -27.79 -38.26 13.69
C SER A 3 -28.99 -37.52 13.09
N THR A 4 -29.15 -36.25 13.46
CA THR A 4 -29.82 -35.23 12.63
C THR A 4 -29.10 -33.89 12.79
N ARG A 5 -28.65 -33.38 11.63
CA ARG A 5 -27.92 -32.14 11.33
C ARG A 5 -28.62 -30.87 11.85
N PRO A 6 -27.89 -29.78 12.12
CA PRO A 6 -28.42 -28.44 11.91
C PRO A 6 -28.30 -28.04 10.43
N ALA A 7 -29.40 -27.51 9.91
CA ALA A 7 -29.55 -26.99 8.57
C ALA A 7 -28.71 -25.73 8.36
N ALA A 8 -28.13 -25.62 7.17
CA ALA A 8 -27.59 -24.39 6.63
C ALA A 8 -28.67 -23.31 6.51
N PHE A 9 -28.32 -22.07 6.88
CA PHE A 9 -28.94 -20.88 6.31
C PHE A 9 -27.81 -20.01 5.76
N GLY A 10 -27.53 -20.20 4.47
CA GLY A 10 -26.74 -19.28 3.67
C GLY A 10 -27.49 -17.97 3.57
N LYS A 11 -26.88 -16.89 4.07
CA LYS A 11 -27.29 -15.54 3.76
C LYS A 11 -26.40 -15.10 2.60
N GLU A 12 -26.91 -15.27 1.38
CA GLU A 12 -26.34 -14.66 0.18
C GLU A 12 -26.28 -13.15 0.42
N ARG A 13 -25.07 -12.64 0.71
CA ARG A 13 -24.77 -11.23 0.56
C ARG A 13 -24.30 -11.07 -0.87
N SER A 14 -25.21 -10.58 -1.71
CA SER A 14 -24.91 -10.01 -3.01
C SER A 14 -23.85 -8.93 -2.81
N LEU A 15 -22.59 -9.28 -3.09
CA LEU A 15 -21.49 -8.34 -3.17
C LEU A 15 -21.58 -7.72 -4.57
N LYS A 16 -22.12 -6.50 -4.63
CA LYS A 16 -21.89 -5.63 -5.78
C LYS A 16 -20.38 -5.45 -5.90
N VAL A 17 -19.84 -5.99 -6.99
CA VAL A 17 -18.48 -5.77 -7.45
C VAL A 17 -18.31 -4.25 -7.70
N PRO A 18 -17.31 -3.58 -7.10
CA PRO A 18 -17.01 -2.19 -7.43
C PRO A 18 -16.48 -2.11 -8.86
N SER A 19 -16.99 -1.16 -9.64
CA SER A 19 -16.46 -0.80 -10.95
C SER A 19 -15.13 -0.06 -10.81
N ARG A 20 -14.31 -0.20 -11.86
CA ARG A 20 -12.94 0.31 -12.05
C ARG A 20 -12.78 1.80 -11.75
N GLY A 21 -11.60 2.21 -11.33
CA GLY A 21 -11.20 3.60 -11.03
C GLY A 21 -10.79 3.84 -9.57
N ARG A 22 -11.18 2.96 -8.64
CA ARG A 22 -10.80 3.08 -7.23
C ARG A 22 -9.39 2.58 -6.96
N LEU A 23 -8.58 3.39 -6.27
CA LEU A 23 -7.38 2.92 -5.58
C LEU A 23 -7.76 1.73 -4.70
N ILE A 24 -6.95 0.67 -4.77
CA ILE A 24 -7.06 -0.45 -3.83
C ILE A 24 -6.80 0.14 -2.46
N SER A 25 -7.82 0.12 -1.60
CA SER A 25 -7.72 0.65 -0.24
C SER A 25 -6.57 -0.03 0.51
N LEU A 26 -5.55 0.76 0.86
CA LEU A 26 -4.47 0.40 1.78
C LEU A 26 -5.00 -0.13 3.14
N MET A 27 -6.22 0.27 3.53
CA MET A 27 -6.84 -0.14 4.81
C MET A 27 -7.08 -1.64 4.94
N THR A 28 -7.05 -2.42 3.85
CA THR A 28 -7.27 -3.87 3.97
C THR A 28 -6.10 -4.57 4.70
N TYR A 29 -4.91 -3.95 4.71
CA TYR A 29 -3.68 -4.60 5.16
C TYR A 29 -3.18 -4.16 6.53
N ILE A 30 -3.64 -3.01 7.04
CA ILE A 30 -3.11 -2.45 8.29
C ILE A 30 -3.74 -3.10 9.54
N ILE A 31 -4.95 -3.68 9.45
CA ILE A 31 -5.72 -4.05 10.67
C ILE A 31 -6.07 -5.54 10.81
N ASN A 32 -5.98 -6.41 9.79
CA ASN A 32 -6.57 -7.76 9.96
C ASN A 32 -5.81 -8.93 9.29
N ARG A 33 -4.95 -9.56 10.10
CA ARG A 33 -4.48 -10.94 9.95
C ARG A 33 -5.67 -11.92 9.92
N GLN A 34 -6.19 -12.26 8.73
CA GLN A 34 -6.68 -13.60 8.31
C GLN A 34 -7.56 -13.53 7.04
N ALA A 35 -7.19 -14.36 6.04
CA ALA A 35 -7.95 -14.86 4.88
C ALA A 35 -7.43 -14.40 3.49
N PRO A 36 -7.58 -15.25 2.45
CA PRO A 36 -6.64 -15.39 1.35
C PRO A 36 -6.87 -14.33 0.28
N ILE A 37 -5.79 -13.70 -0.18
CA ILE A 37 -5.87 -12.60 -1.13
C ILE A 37 -5.87 -13.15 -2.55
N VAL A 38 -6.96 -12.84 -3.23
CA VAL A 38 -7.26 -13.20 -4.61
C VAL A 38 -6.30 -12.45 -5.52
N VAL A 39 -5.40 -13.18 -6.17
CA VAL A 39 -4.60 -12.69 -7.30
C VAL A 39 -5.57 -12.29 -8.42
N ILE A 40 -5.79 -10.99 -8.60
CA ILE A 40 -6.52 -10.47 -9.76
C ILE A 40 -5.48 -10.03 -10.78
N LEU A 41 -5.18 -10.94 -11.71
CA LEU A 41 -4.47 -10.65 -12.96
C LEU A 41 -5.23 -9.57 -13.74
N LEU A 42 -4.69 -8.35 -13.74
CA LEU A 42 -5.22 -7.25 -14.54
C LEU A 42 -4.92 -7.52 -16.01
N SER A 43 -5.98 -7.81 -16.77
CA SER A 43 -5.91 -8.15 -18.19
C SER A 43 -5.67 -6.88 -19.00
N VAL A 44 -4.48 -6.78 -19.59
CA VAL A 44 -4.10 -5.80 -20.61
C VAL A 44 -5.06 -5.89 -21.79
N PHE A 45 -5.94 -4.90 -21.95
CA PHE A 45 -6.61 -4.66 -23.22
C PHE A 45 -6.04 -3.40 -23.84
N VAL A 46 -5.19 -3.62 -24.83
CA VAL A 46 -4.69 -2.60 -25.76
C VAL A 46 -5.89 -2.06 -26.54
N LEU A 47 -6.41 -0.90 -26.14
CA LEU A 47 -7.26 -0.09 -26.99
C LEU A 47 -6.38 0.88 -27.78
N ALA A 48 -5.91 0.38 -28.93
CA ALA A 48 -5.49 1.23 -30.02
C ALA A 48 -6.72 2.00 -30.54
N GLY A 49 -6.85 3.26 -30.11
CA GLY A 49 -7.83 4.22 -30.62
C GLY A 49 -7.09 5.42 -31.23
N CYS A 50 -7.25 5.62 -32.53
CA CYS A 50 -6.59 6.66 -33.31
C CYS A 50 -7.08 8.07 -32.93
N SER A 51 -6.16 9.03 -32.73
CA SER A 51 -6.09 10.37 -33.39
C SER A 51 -5.55 11.48 -32.47
N GLY A 52 -4.40 12.07 -32.81
CA GLY A 52 -3.97 13.36 -32.24
C GLY A 52 -2.55 13.77 -32.63
N VAL A 53 -2.40 14.56 -33.70
CA VAL A 53 -1.12 15.14 -34.17
C VAL A 53 -0.78 16.45 -33.41
N PHE A 54 -1.35 16.64 -32.23
CA PHE A 54 -1.11 17.76 -31.31
C PHE A 54 -0.91 17.14 -29.92
N GLY A 55 0.06 17.64 -29.14
CA GLY A 55 0.47 17.03 -27.87
C GLY A 55 -0.68 16.70 -26.91
N GLU A 56 -0.45 15.73 -26.02
CA GLU A 56 -1.41 15.28 -25.00
C GLU A 56 -2.02 16.47 -24.25
N THR A 57 -3.34 16.44 -24.07
CA THR A 57 -4.05 17.45 -23.30
C THR A 57 -3.63 17.41 -21.83
N PRO A 58 -3.75 18.51 -21.05
CA PRO A 58 -3.46 18.48 -19.62
C PRO A 58 -4.25 17.41 -18.85
N ARG A 59 -5.48 17.11 -19.28
CA ARG A 59 -6.29 16.04 -18.68
C ARG A 59 -5.70 14.66 -18.98
N GLU A 60 -5.35 14.36 -20.22
CA GLU A 60 -4.70 13.10 -20.59
C GLU A 60 -3.37 12.91 -19.85
N GLN A 61 -2.58 13.98 -19.68
CA GLN A 61 -1.34 13.94 -18.89
C GLN A 61 -1.61 13.64 -17.40
N ALA A 62 -2.66 14.23 -16.82
CA ALA A 62 -3.05 13.96 -15.44
C ALA A 62 -3.51 12.50 -15.26
N ASP A 63 -4.29 11.99 -16.21
CA ASP A 63 -4.78 10.61 -16.17
C ASP A 63 -3.62 9.62 -16.35
N GLN A 64 -2.64 9.94 -17.21
CA GLN A 64 -1.42 9.15 -17.34
C GLN A 64 -0.60 9.16 -16.04
N ALA A 65 -0.40 10.32 -15.42
CA ALA A 65 0.31 10.44 -14.15
C ALA A 65 -0.36 9.61 -13.04
N ILE A 66 -1.68 9.67 -12.94
CA ILE A 66 -2.46 8.85 -12.00
C ILE A 66 -2.32 7.36 -12.33
N SER A 67 -2.35 6.98 -13.60
CA SER A 67 -2.17 5.58 -14.02
C SER A 67 -0.78 5.06 -13.68
N SER A 68 0.28 5.83 -13.93
CA SER A 68 1.65 5.48 -13.56
C SER A 68 1.82 5.37 -12.05
N ALA A 69 1.25 6.31 -11.29
CA ALA A 69 1.23 6.23 -9.84
C ALA A 69 0.54 4.95 -9.33
N ASN A 70 -0.58 4.56 -9.93
CA ASN A 70 -1.29 3.33 -9.57
C ASN A 70 -0.47 2.06 -9.83
N GLU A 71 0.30 2.03 -10.93
CA GLU A 71 1.20 0.91 -11.23
C GLU A 71 2.30 0.79 -10.17
N SER A 72 2.97 1.90 -9.87
CA SER A 72 4.00 1.95 -8.83
C SER A 72 3.46 1.63 -7.43
N ILE A 73 2.28 2.14 -7.05
CA ILE A 73 1.61 1.77 -5.78
C ILE A 73 1.32 0.26 -5.72
N SER A 74 0.91 -0.34 -6.84
CA SER A 74 0.63 -1.77 -6.89
C SER A 74 1.89 -2.60 -6.63
N GLU A 75 3.03 -2.19 -7.19
CA GLU A 75 4.31 -2.89 -6.97
C GLU A 75 4.85 -2.64 -5.56
N HIS A 76 4.79 -1.39 -5.07
CA HIS A 76 5.05 -1.06 -3.67
C HIS A 76 4.26 -1.99 -2.73
N ASN A 77 2.94 -2.11 -2.90
CA ASN A 77 2.11 -2.91 -2.00
C ASN A 77 2.50 -4.40 -2.03
N ARG A 78 2.86 -4.91 -3.20
CA ARG A 78 3.32 -6.30 -3.36
C ARG A 78 4.61 -6.55 -2.57
N LEU A 79 5.61 -5.67 -2.72
CA LEU A 79 6.89 -5.77 -2.03
C LEU A 79 6.75 -5.50 -0.53
N PHE A 80 5.94 -4.53 -0.15
CA PHE A 80 5.64 -4.21 1.25
C PHE A 80 5.02 -5.41 1.99
N ASP A 81 4.03 -6.06 1.37
CA ASP A 81 3.42 -7.29 1.89
C ASP A 81 4.44 -8.43 2.02
N GLU A 82 5.33 -8.56 1.04
CA GLU A 82 6.40 -9.55 1.03
C GLU A 82 7.39 -9.31 2.18
N ALA A 83 7.87 -8.08 2.36
CA ALA A 83 8.75 -7.69 3.45
C ALA A 83 8.12 -8.02 4.83
N ARG A 84 6.87 -7.60 5.05
CA ARG A 84 6.16 -7.85 6.30
C ARG A 84 5.86 -9.33 6.52
N SER A 85 5.57 -10.09 5.47
CA SER A 85 5.36 -11.54 5.56
C SER A 85 6.64 -12.26 5.97
N THR A 86 7.78 -11.87 5.39
CA THR A 86 9.10 -12.38 5.76
C THR A 86 9.42 -12.08 7.23
N TYR A 87 9.25 -10.83 7.67
CA TYR A 87 9.44 -10.48 9.08
C TYR A 87 8.48 -11.22 10.02
N ALA A 88 7.20 -11.37 9.65
CA ALA A 88 6.24 -12.11 10.45
C ALA A 88 6.63 -13.59 10.63
N ALA A 89 7.19 -14.22 9.59
CA ALA A 89 7.71 -15.58 9.67
C ALA A 89 8.93 -15.69 10.59
N VAL A 90 9.86 -14.72 10.53
CA VAL A 90 10.99 -14.61 11.47
C VAL A 90 10.48 -14.52 12.91
N LYS A 91 9.55 -13.60 13.16
CA LYS A 91 8.95 -13.41 14.47
C LYS A 91 8.31 -14.69 15.01
N GLU A 92 7.55 -15.41 14.18
CA GLU A 92 6.90 -16.67 14.58
C GLU A 92 7.93 -17.73 15.02
N LYS A 93 9.04 -17.88 14.28
CA LYS A 93 10.12 -18.81 14.65
C LYS A 93 10.77 -18.45 15.99
N ILE A 94 11.10 -17.17 16.18
CA ILE A 94 11.69 -16.68 17.44
C ILE A 94 10.73 -16.90 18.61
N GLU A 95 9.44 -16.61 18.43
CA GLU A 95 8.40 -16.86 19.44
C GLU A 95 8.21 -18.36 19.73
N ALA A 96 8.47 -19.23 18.76
CA ALA A 96 8.48 -20.68 18.94
C ALA A 96 9.75 -21.21 19.65
N GLY A 97 10.73 -20.33 19.93
CA GLY A 97 11.95 -20.65 20.64
C GLY A 97 13.16 -20.95 19.75
N ASP A 98 13.07 -20.68 18.45
CA ASP A 98 14.23 -20.73 17.56
C ASP A 98 15.25 -19.64 17.93
N ASP A 99 16.52 -19.91 17.61
CA ASP A 99 17.64 -19.00 17.87
C ASP A 99 17.57 -17.77 16.95
N PRO A 100 17.34 -16.55 17.49
CA PRO A 100 17.17 -15.33 16.68
C PRO A 100 18.38 -15.03 15.79
N SER A 101 19.59 -15.43 16.21
CA SER A 101 20.81 -15.16 15.44
C SER A 101 20.83 -15.86 14.06
N LYS A 102 20.02 -16.91 13.88
CA LYS A 102 19.88 -17.64 12.61
C LYS A 102 18.95 -16.97 11.61
N GLU A 103 18.15 -16.01 12.05
CA GLU A 103 17.16 -15.34 11.21
C GLU A 103 17.68 -14.03 10.60
N ARG A 104 18.96 -13.69 10.83
CA ARG A 104 19.58 -12.46 10.33
C ARG A 104 19.43 -12.28 8.82
N GLU A 105 19.64 -13.34 8.03
CA GLU A 105 19.49 -13.27 6.57
C GLU A 105 18.05 -12.91 6.15
N ASN A 106 17.05 -13.50 6.81
CA ASN A 106 15.63 -13.20 6.54
C ASN A 106 15.25 -11.78 6.98
N ILE A 107 15.86 -11.26 8.06
CA ILE A 107 15.68 -9.87 8.50
C ILE A 107 16.28 -8.91 7.46
N THR A 108 17.49 -9.20 6.97
CA THR A 108 18.10 -8.42 5.88
C THR A 108 17.28 -8.47 4.60
N GLU A 109 16.70 -9.63 4.26
CA GLU A 109 15.79 -9.77 3.13
C GLU A 109 14.55 -8.88 3.29
N ALA A 110 13.84 -8.97 4.41
CA ALA A 110 12.68 -8.12 4.70
C ALA A 110 13.02 -6.61 4.59
N LYS A 111 14.18 -6.21 5.13
CA LYS A 111 14.68 -4.84 5.03
C LYS A 111 14.90 -4.39 3.59
N ASN A 112 15.63 -5.17 2.81
CA ASN A 112 15.94 -4.81 1.42
C ASN A 112 14.67 -4.78 0.56
N THR A 113 13.73 -5.72 0.78
CA THR A 113 12.43 -5.70 0.10
C THR A 113 11.61 -4.46 0.46
N LEU A 114 11.65 -4.01 1.73
CA LEU A 114 11.00 -2.76 2.13
C LEU A 114 11.67 -1.53 1.51
N GLU A 115 13.00 -1.52 1.38
CA GLU A 115 13.73 -0.47 0.66
C GLU A 115 13.34 -0.40 -0.82
N GLU A 116 13.16 -1.54 -1.49
CA GLU A 116 12.65 -1.60 -2.86
C GLU A 116 11.20 -1.10 -2.94
N ALA A 117 10.31 -1.52 -2.04
CA ALA A 117 8.93 -1.03 -1.99
C ALA A 117 8.89 0.51 -1.90
N ARG A 118 9.71 1.10 -1.02
CA ARG A 118 9.81 2.55 -0.84
C ARG A 118 10.16 3.29 -2.13
N GLN A 119 11.00 2.71 -2.97
CA GLN A 119 11.36 3.33 -4.25
C GLN A 119 10.12 3.42 -5.15
N ASP A 120 9.30 2.37 -5.22
CA ASP A 120 8.06 2.41 -6.00
C ASP A 120 7.07 3.43 -5.44
N LEU A 121 6.96 3.57 -4.11
CA LEU A 121 6.09 4.57 -3.49
C LEU A 121 6.58 6.01 -3.79
N GLN A 122 7.90 6.21 -3.81
CA GLN A 122 8.52 7.46 -4.22
C GLN A 122 8.24 7.78 -5.69
N ASP A 123 8.34 6.80 -6.60
CA ASP A 123 8.02 6.97 -8.02
C ASP A 123 6.53 7.30 -8.24
N ALA A 124 5.65 6.69 -7.45
CA ALA A 124 4.23 7.01 -7.46
C ALA A 124 3.96 8.46 -7.03
N LYS A 125 4.62 8.89 -5.95
CA LYS A 125 4.54 10.27 -5.45
C LYS A 125 5.01 11.26 -6.50
N GLU A 126 6.17 11.02 -7.12
CA GLU A 126 6.72 11.90 -8.17
C GLU A 126 5.79 12.02 -9.37
N SER A 127 5.15 10.91 -9.76
CA SER A 127 4.13 10.91 -10.81
C SER A 127 2.96 11.84 -10.44
N LEU A 128 2.43 11.74 -9.22
CA LEU A 128 1.31 12.58 -8.76
C LEU A 128 1.68 14.06 -8.59
N GLU A 129 2.91 14.36 -8.16
CA GLU A 129 3.38 15.75 -8.03
C GLU A 129 3.36 16.50 -9.37
N SER A 130 3.56 15.80 -10.48
CA SER A 130 3.50 16.40 -11.83
C SER A 130 2.12 16.97 -12.17
N VAL A 131 1.04 16.46 -11.56
CA VAL A 131 -0.34 16.91 -11.79
C VAL A 131 -0.56 18.34 -11.28
N ARG A 132 0.20 18.76 -10.27
CA ARG A 132 0.07 20.10 -9.66
C ARG A 132 0.20 21.23 -10.69
N ASP A 133 1.07 21.05 -11.67
CA ASP A 133 1.44 22.07 -12.64
C ASP A 133 0.59 22.03 -13.93
N LEU A 134 -0.27 21.02 -14.08
CA LEU A 134 -1.16 20.85 -15.24
C LEU A 134 -2.37 21.80 -15.18
N ASP A 135 -2.90 22.22 -16.33
CA ASP A 135 -4.14 23.02 -16.40
C ASP A 135 -5.37 22.10 -16.37
N VAL A 136 -5.62 21.51 -15.19
CA VAL A 136 -6.76 20.62 -14.90
C VAL A 136 -7.61 21.16 -13.76
N GLU A 137 -8.78 20.54 -13.55
CA GLU A 137 -9.73 20.92 -12.52
C GLU A 137 -9.08 20.99 -11.12
N PRO A 138 -9.44 21.98 -10.28
CA PRO A 138 -8.86 22.12 -8.94
C PRO A 138 -9.01 20.87 -8.07
N SER A 139 -10.13 20.15 -8.21
CA SER A 139 -10.42 18.90 -7.49
C SER A 139 -9.46 17.76 -7.85
N VAL A 140 -9.02 17.68 -9.11
CA VAL A 140 -8.00 16.70 -9.56
C VAL A 140 -6.65 17.01 -8.91
N LYS A 141 -6.27 18.29 -8.84
CA LYS A 141 -5.03 18.73 -8.18
C LYS A 141 -5.06 18.48 -6.68
N GLU A 142 -6.19 18.77 -6.04
CA GLU A 142 -6.39 18.55 -4.61
C GLU A 142 -6.31 17.05 -4.27
N TYR A 143 -6.91 16.20 -5.10
CA TYR A 143 -6.83 14.76 -4.95
C TYR A 143 -5.40 14.22 -5.09
N ALA A 144 -4.69 14.61 -6.16
CA ALA A 144 -3.30 14.23 -6.35
C ALA A 144 -2.41 14.73 -5.19
N GLY A 145 -2.64 15.97 -4.73
CA GLY A 145 -1.92 16.54 -3.60
C GLY A 145 -2.12 15.79 -2.29
N LEU A 146 -3.37 15.41 -1.96
CA LEU A 146 -3.65 14.61 -0.76
C LEU A 146 -3.01 13.22 -0.83
N LEU A 147 -2.99 12.59 -2.01
CA LEU A 147 -2.30 11.30 -2.18
C LEU A 147 -0.80 11.43 -2.00
N SER A 148 -0.16 12.46 -2.59
CA SER A 148 1.26 12.73 -2.40
C SER A 148 1.61 13.01 -0.93
N GLU A 149 0.77 13.76 -0.21
CA GLU A 149 0.94 14.02 1.23
C GLU A 149 0.85 12.73 2.06
N ALA A 150 -0.12 11.87 1.77
CA ALA A 150 -0.24 10.58 2.45
C ALA A 150 0.97 9.67 2.19
N MET A 151 1.51 9.69 0.96
CA MET A 151 2.74 8.96 0.62
C MET A 151 3.96 9.51 1.36
N ASP A 152 4.04 10.82 1.61
CA ASP A 152 5.11 11.41 2.41
C ASP A 152 5.09 10.89 3.86
N ASP A 153 3.92 10.88 4.49
CA ASP A 153 3.75 10.33 5.84
C ASP A 153 4.12 8.83 5.88
N GLN A 154 3.70 8.08 4.86
CA GLN A 154 4.00 6.65 4.75
C GLN A 154 5.50 6.39 4.53
N LEU A 155 6.16 7.12 3.62
CA LEU A 155 7.60 7.01 3.36
C LEU A 155 8.44 7.34 4.60
N ALA A 156 7.97 8.27 5.43
CA ALA A 156 8.60 8.60 6.71
C ALA A 156 8.44 7.47 7.74
N ALA A 157 7.25 6.86 7.83
CA ALA A 157 7.02 5.70 8.68
C ALA A 157 7.89 4.49 8.24
N GLU A 158 7.96 4.22 6.94
CA GLU A 158 8.77 3.13 6.39
C GLU A 158 10.27 3.33 6.59
N ALA A 159 10.75 4.58 6.60
CA ALA A 159 12.13 4.89 6.98
C ALA A 159 12.43 4.44 8.42
N LYS A 160 11.48 4.66 9.34
CA LYS A 160 11.58 4.19 10.74
C LYS A 160 11.47 2.69 10.87
N GLU A 161 10.64 2.04 10.03
CA GLU A 161 10.57 0.57 9.99
C GLU A 161 11.88 -0.05 9.49
N ILE A 162 12.58 0.60 8.55
CA ILE A 162 13.93 0.21 8.14
C ILE A 162 14.95 0.38 9.28
N GLU A 163 14.92 1.50 10.02
CA GLU A 163 15.78 1.69 11.20
C GLU A 163 15.57 0.55 12.22
N PHE A 164 14.32 0.14 12.43
CA PHE A 164 13.99 -1.01 13.28
C PHE A 164 14.59 -2.33 12.74
N TYR A 165 14.52 -2.58 11.43
CA TYR A 165 15.15 -3.76 10.84
C TYR A 165 16.68 -3.74 10.91
N VAL A 166 17.31 -2.56 10.86
CA VAL A 166 18.76 -2.42 11.10
C VAL A 166 19.11 -2.87 12.52
N ILE A 167 18.34 -2.45 13.53
CA ILE A 167 18.54 -2.91 14.92
C ILE A 167 18.42 -4.44 14.99
N LEU A 168 17.40 -5.02 14.36
CA LEU A 168 17.20 -6.46 14.37
C LEU A 168 18.29 -7.23 13.62
N GLU A 169 18.90 -6.65 12.59
CA GLU A 169 20.03 -7.28 11.90
C GLU A 169 21.26 -7.36 12.81
N GLU A 170 21.49 -6.33 13.63
CA GLU A 170 22.64 -6.23 14.55
C GLU A 170 22.42 -6.99 15.87
N ASP A 171 21.22 -6.89 16.43
CA ASP A 171 20.79 -7.50 17.69
C ASP A 171 19.43 -8.22 17.50
N PRO A 172 19.40 -9.39 16.84
CA PRO A 172 18.15 -10.11 16.54
C PRO A 172 17.36 -10.53 17.78
N ALA A 173 18.03 -10.67 18.92
CA ALA A 173 17.42 -11.03 20.20
C ALA A 173 16.97 -9.80 21.01
N LEU A 174 17.29 -8.58 20.54
CA LEU A 174 17.05 -7.32 21.23
C LEU A 174 17.57 -7.34 22.68
N GLU A 175 18.76 -7.93 22.90
CA GLU A 175 19.36 -8.01 24.23
C GLU A 175 19.74 -6.63 24.78
N ASN A 176 20.19 -5.74 23.90
CA ASN A 176 20.67 -4.40 24.27
C ASN A 176 19.82 -3.27 23.70
N ASN A 177 19.09 -3.52 22.60
CA ASN A 177 18.40 -2.46 21.84
C ASN A 177 16.86 -2.52 21.95
N ARG A 178 16.31 -3.25 22.93
CA ARG A 178 14.85 -3.44 23.07
C ARG A 178 14.06 -2.14 23.24
N GLU A 179 14.55 -1.20 24.05
CA GLU A 179 13.83 0.04 24.33
C GLU A 179 13.76 0.91 23.07
N GLU A 180 14.90 1.12 22.40
CA GLU A 180 14.98 1.84 21.12
C GLU A 180 14.10 1.19 20.04
N ALA A 181 14.10 -0.14 19.94
CA ALA A 181 13.25 -0.86 19.00
C ALA A 181 11.74 -0.64 19.27
N LEU A 182 11.32 -0.54 20.54
CA LEU A 182 9.92 -0.26 20.90
C LEU A 182 9.53 1.19 20.60
N ASP A 183 10.43 2.13 20.85
CA ASP A 183 10.21 3.55 20.53
C ASP A 183 10.03 3.72 19.01
N LEU A 184 10.90 3.10 18.20
CA LEU A 184 10.77 3.09 16.74
C LEU A 184 9.44 2.49 16.29
N LEU A 185 9.03 1.34 16.83
CA LEU A 185 7.74 0.73 16.47
C LEU A 185 6.54 1.62 16.83
N SER A 186 6.64 2.41 17.91
CA SER A 186 5.62 3.39 18.24
C SER A 186 5.58 4.55 17.25
N GLU A 187 6.75 5.05 16.82
CA GLU A 187 6.83 6.10 15.79
C GLU A 187 6.31 5.62 14.44
N VAL A 188 6.68 4.40 14.04
CA VAL A 188 6.19 3.72 12.83
C VAL A 188 4.65 3.64 12.86
N GLY A 189 4.08 3.19 13.97
CA GLY A 189 2.62 3.09 14.14
C GLY A 189 1.92 4.44 13.96
N ASN A 190 2.43 5.49 14.62
CA ASN A 190 1.88 6.85 14.49
C ASN A 190 1.99 7.38 13.05
N GLY A 191 3.10 7.10 12.37
CA GLY A 191 3.30 7.52 10.97
C GLY A 191 2.29 6.88 10.02
N TYR A 192 2.05 5.57 10.16
CA TYR A 192 1.01 4.90 9.38
C TYR A 192 -0.40 5.39 9.68
N GLU A 193 -0.72 5.71 10.93
CA GLU A 193 -2.02 6.29 11.30
C GLU A 193 -2.22 7.65 10.63
N ASN A 194 -1.21 8.52 10.61
CA ASN A 194 -1.27 9.81 9.91
C ASN A 194 -1.47 9.64 8.40
N ALA A 195 -0.71 8.73 7.76
CA ALA A 195 -0.86 8.42 6.34
C ALA A 195 -2.28 7.92 6.03
N GLU A 196 -2.81 7.02 6.87
CA GLU A 196 -4.16 6.47 6.73
C GLU A 196 -5.24 7.56 6.83
N GLU A 197 -5.12 8.50 7.76
CA GLU A 197 -6.02 9.65 7.85
C GLU A 197 -5.99 10.51 6.58
N THR A 198 -4.82 10.74 6.00
CA THR A 198 -4.67 11.55 4.79
C THR A 198 -5.18 10.81 3.55
N TYR A 199 -4.92 9.51 3.42
CA TYR A 199 -5.56 8.66 2.39
C TYR A 199 -7.09 8.67 2.50
N ALA A 200 -7.63 8.63 3.72
CA ALA A 200 -9.07 8.71 3.94
C ALA A 200 -9.66 10.06 3.47
N LYS A 201 -8.93 11.18 3.65
CA LYS A 201 -9.32 12.49 3.10
C LYS A 201 -9.35 12.46 1.57
N ALA A 202 -8.32 11.91 0.93
CA ALA A 202 -8.27 11.76 -0.52
C ALA A 202 -9.46 10.92 -1.05
N GLN A 203 -9.76 9.80 -0.38
CA GLN A 203 -10.88 8.94 -0.72
C GLN A 203 -12.23 9.66 -0.57
N ASN A 204 -12.41 10.43 0.51
CA ASN A 204 -13.65 11.21 0.73
C ASN A 204 -13.84 12.29 -0.35
N LEU A 205 -12.75 12.94 -0.79
CA LEU A 205 -12.79 13.92 -1.89
C LEU A 205 -13.24 13.24 -3.19
N ALA A 206 -12.65 12.08 -3.49
CA ALA A 206 -12.96 11.29 -4.67
C ALA A 206 -14.42 10.81 -4.65
N ASP A 207 -14.91 10.27 -3.53
CA ASP A 207 -16.31 9.82 -3.40
C ASP A 207 -17.31 10.99 -3.50
N SER A 208 -16.90 12.22 -3.16
CA SER A 208 -17.73 13.43 -3.28
C SER A 208 -17.76 14.00 -4.71
N HIS A 209 -16.83 13.58 -5.57
CA HIS A 209 -16.70 14.03 -6.96
C HIS A 209 -16.51 12.80 -7.86
N PRO A 210 -17.60 12.08 -8.21
CA PRO A 210 -17.51 10.83 -8.97
C PRO A 210 -16.75 10.97 -10.29
N GLU A 211 -16.82 12.14 -10.92
CA GLU A 211 -16.11 12.50 -12.16
C GLU A 211 -14.57 12.54 -12.01
N LEU A 212 -14.05 12.55 -10.77
CA LEU A 212 -12.61 12.35 -10.49
C LEU A 212 -12.18 10.89 -10.69
N ILE A 213 -13.11 9.95 -10.55
CA ILE A 213 -12.86 8.49 -10.55
C ILE A 213 -13.50 7.81 -11.77
N GLU A 214 -14.53 8.41 -12.37
CA GLU A 214 -15.22 7.88 -13.54
C GLU A 214 -14.49 8.25 -14.84
N GLU A 215 -14.27 7.23 -15.69
CA GLU A 215 -13.78 7.40 -17.06
C GLU A 215 -14.73 8.32 -17.85
N SER A 216 -14.17 9.34 -18.52
CA SER A 216 -14.86 10.09 -19.58
C SER A 216 -14.89 9.32 -20.89
#